data_AF-T1C3C2-F1
#
_entry.id   AF-T1C3C2-F1
#
_cell.length_a   1.000
_cell.length_b   1.000
_cell.length_c   1.000
_cell.angle_alpha   90.00
_cell.angle_beta   90.00
_cell.angle_gamma   90.00
#
_symmetry.space_group_name_H-M   'P 1'
#
loop_
_entity.id
_entity.type
_entity.pdbx_description
1 polymer ?
#
loop_
_entity_poly.entity_id
_entity_poly.type
_entity_poly.pdbx_seq_one_letter_code
_entity_poly.pdbx_strand_id
1 'polypeptide(L)'
;MLSIHRYPSHRQELNMSTLKGSKTEENLKAAFAGESQANRRYLYFAAKADVEGFNDVSAVFRSTAEGETGHAHGHLEYLEQCGDPATGLPFGETHANLKSAIAGETHEYTDMYPGMAKAARQEGFDEVADWFETLAKAERSHANRFQKALNDLG
;
A
#
# COMPACT_ATOMS: atom_id res chain seq x y z
N MET A 1 5.97 -39.77 54.74
CA MET A 1 4.89 -39.69 53.73
C MET A 1 4.97 -38.33 53.02
N LEU A 2 5.23 -38.42 51.72
CA LEU A 2 4.97 -37.51 50.61
C LEU A 2 5.69 -36.14 50.55
N SER A 3 6.66 -36.16 49.64
CA SER A 3 7.50 -35.10 49.12
C SER A 3 6.69 -34.09 48.30
N ILE A 4 6.91 -32.82 48.58
CA ILE A 4 6.43 -31.65 47.84
C ILE A 4 7.09 -31.68 46.45
N HIS A 5 6.33 -32.06 45.43
CA HIS A 5 6.79 -31.99 44.04
C HIS A 5 6.84 -30.53 43.61
N ARG A 6 8.05 -29.95 43.59
CA ARG A 6 8.33 -28.75 42.81
C ARG A 6 8.09 -29.09 41.34
N TYR A 7 7.07 -28.48 40.74
CA TYR A 7 6.97 -28.40 39.29
C TYR A 7 8.19 -27.63 38.77
N PRO A 8 8.96 -28.16 37.80
CA PRO A 8 9.95 -27.35 37.11
C PRO A 8 9.20 -26.25 36.35
N SER A 9 9.52 -25.01 36.65
CA SER A 9 9.14 -23.84 35.87
C SER A 9 9.88 -23.86 34.54
N HIS A 10 9.44 -24.71 33.62
CA HIS A 10 9.75 -24.57 32.21
C HIS A 10 8.72 -23.63 31.61
N ARG A 11 8.95 -22.34 31.84
CA ARG A 11 8.50 -21.30 30.92
C ARG A 11 9.23 -21.62 29.62
N GLN A 12 8.61 -22.41 28.74
CA GLN A 12 9.05 -22.54 27.37
C GLN A 12 9.16 -21.11 26.84
N GLU A 13 10.37 -20.70 26.48
CA GLU A 13 10.57 -19.64 25.50
C GLU A 13 9.92 -20.13 24.20
N LEU A 14 8.61 -19.98 24.11
CA LEU A 14 7.88 -20.07 22.87
C LEU A 14 8.44 -18.96 22.01
N ASN A 15 9.26 -19.36 21.05
CA ASN A 15 9.75 -18.55 19.95
C ASN A 15 8.55 -17.78 19.36
N MET A 16 8.34 -16.53 19.79
CA MET A 16 7.23 -15.72 19.31
C MET A 16 7.52 -15.39 17.86
N SER A 17 6.95 -16.18 16.95
CA SER A 17 7.03 -15.93 15.52
C SER A 17 6.52 -14.51 15.25
N THR A 18 7.43 -13.60 14.93
CA THR A 18 7.07 -12.24 14.54
C THR A 18 6.55 -12.24 13.12
N LEU A 19 5.52 -11.44 12.84
CA LEU A 19 5.02 -11.31 11.46
C LEU A 19 6.12 -10.74 10.55
N LYS A 20 6.86 -9.74 11.04
CA LYS A 20 7.99 -9.14 10.32
C LYS A 20 9.09 -10.15 10.02
N GLY A 21 9.52 -10.21 8.76
CA GLY A 21 10.49 -11.14 8.20
C GLY A 21 9.92 -12.51 7.83
N SER A 22 8.62 -12.75 8.03
CA SER A 22 8.01 -14.06 7.74
C SER A 22 7.48 -14.15 6.31
N LYS A 23 7.29 -15.39 5.83
CA LYS A 23 6.56 -15.63 4.57
C LYS A 23 5.13 -15.09 4.61
N THR A 24 4.52 -15.04 5.79
CA THR A 24 3.18 -14.49 5.99
C THR A 24 3.14 -12.98 5.76
N GLU A 25 4.17 -12.23 6.15
CA GLU A 25 4.29 -10.80 5.79
C GLU A 25 4.32 -10.62 4.28
N GLU A 26 5.14 -11.41 3.57
CA GLU A 26 5.21 -11.33 2.10
C GLU A 26 3.85 -11.62 1.45
N ASN A 27 3.13 -12.63 1.97
CA ASN A 27 1.80 -12.97 1.48
C ASN A 27 0.80 -11.83 1.73
N LEU A 28 0.86 -11.16 2.89
CA LEU A 28 0.02 -9.99 3.19
C LEU A 28 0.33 -8.81 2.26
N LYS A 29 1.61 -8.54 1.98
CA LYS A 29 2.01 -7.49 1.01
C LYS A 29 1.49 -7.80 -0.39
N ALA A 30 1.63 -9.06 -0.82
CA ALA A 30 1.12 -9.50 -2.12
C ALA A 30 -0.41 -9.42 -2.20
N ALA A 31 -1.12 -9.82 -1.14
CA ALA A 31 -2.58 -9.70 -1.06
C ALA A 31 -3.01 -8.23 -1.09
N PHE A 32 -2.41 -7.36 -0.28
CA PHE A 32 -2.66 -5.91 -0.32
C PHE A 32 -2.48 -5.31 -1.72
N ALA A 33 -1.39 -5.67 -2.42
CA ALA A 33 -1.16 -5.22 -3.79
C ALA A 33 -2.23 -5.76 -4.77
N GLY A 34 -2.65 -7.02 -4.60
CA GLY A 34 -3.70 -7.65 -5.40
C GLY A 34 -5.06 -6.97 -5.22
N GLU A 35 -5.49 -6.77 -3.98
CA GLU A 35 -6.77 -6.13 -3.66
C GLU A 35 -6.79 -4.65 -4.07
N SER A 36 -5.66 -3.95 -3.93
CA SER A 36 -5.52 -2.57 -4.41
C SER A 36 -5.68 -2.47 -5.94
N GLN A 37 -5.09 -3.41 -6.68
CA GLN A 37 -5.26 -3.50 -8.13
C GLN A 37 -6.70 -3.91 -8.51
N ALA A 38 -7.32 -4.83 -7.78
CA ALA A 38 -8.69 -5.26 -8.00
C ALA A 38 -9.67 -4.08 -7.84
N ASN A 39 -9.59 -3.34 -6.73
CA ASN A 39 -10.38 -2.13 -6.50
C ASN A 39 -10.30 -1.14 -7.67
N ARG A 40 -9.09 -0.73 -8.07
CA ARG A 40 -8.90 0.27 -9.14
C ARG A 40 -9.39 -0.22 -10.50
N ARG A 41 -9.19 -1.51 -10.81
CA ARG A 41 -9.72 -2.11 -12.05
C ARG A 41 -11.25 -2.18 -12.04
N TYR A 42 -11.86 -2.60 -10.95
CA TYR A 42 -13.32 -2.74 -10.88
C TYR A 42 -14.04 -1.39 -10.95
N LEU A 43 -13.48 -0.33 -10.36
CA LEU A 43 -14.01 1.03 -10.55
C LEU A 43 -13.90 1.48 -12.02
N TYR A 44 -12.79 1.16 -12.70
CA TYR A 44 -12.67 1.45 -14.13
C TYR A 44 -13.66 0.63 -14.97
N PHE A 45 -13.86 -0.65 -14.64
CA PHE A 45 -14.85 -1.51 -15.32
C PHE A 45 -16.27 -1.02 -15.10
N ALA A 46 -16.61 -0.56 -13.89
CA ALA A 46 -17.90 0.06 -13.61
C ALA A 46 -18.14 1.27 -14.51
N ALA A 47 -17.14 2.16 -14.65
CA ALA A 47 -17.26 3.32 -15.52
C ALA A 47 -17.46 2.94 -17.00
N LYS A 48 -16.82 1.86 -17.47
CA LYS A 48 -17.07 1.32 -18.81
C LYS A 48 -18.49 0.77 -18.96
N ALA A 49 -18.95 -0.02 -17.98
CA ALA A 49 -20.31 -0.56 -17.98
C ALA A 49 -21.38 0.54 -17.97
N ASP A 50 -21.16 1.69 -17.31
CA ASP A 50 -22.08 2.83 -17.39
C ASP A 50 -22.15 3.42 -18.81
N VAL A 51 -21.00 3.60 -19.47
CA VAL A 51 -20.94 4.13 -20.85
C VAL A 51 -21.66 3.18 -21.82
N GLU A 52 -21.60 1.88 -21.57
CA GLU A 52 -22.27 0.85 -22.35
C GLU A 52 -23.76 0.68 -22.00
N GLY A 53 -24.24 1.30 -20.92
CA GLY A 53 -25.63 1.24 -20.46
C GLY A 53 -25.97 0.02 -19.59
N PHE A 54 -24.98 -0.73 -19.10
CA PHE A 54 -25.16 -1.89 -18.22
C PHE A 54 -25.17 -1.48 -16.74
N ASN A 55 -26.21 -0.77 -16.32
CA ASN A 55 -26.31 -0.21 -14.96
C ASN A 55 -26.22 -1.25 -13.83
N ASP A 56 -26.84 -2.42 -13.99
CA ASP A 56 -26.77 -3.47 -12.98
C ASP A 56 -25.36 -4.04 -12.85
N VAL A 57 -24.65 -4.18 -13.98
CA VAL A 57 -23.26 -4.66 -14.00
C VAL A 57 -22.32 -3.62 -13.38
N SER A 58 -22.52 -2.33 -13.70
CA SER A 58 -21.72 -1.27 -13.10
C SER A 58 -21.93 -1.16 -11.58
N ALA A 59 -23.16 -1.39 -11.10
CA ALA A 59 -23.46 -1.46 -9.68
C ALA A 59 -22.75 -2.63 -8.99
N VAL A 60 -22.74 -3.82 -9.61
CA VAL A 60 -22.00 -4.98 -9.10
C VAL A 60 -20.50 -4.66 -9.00
N PHE A 61 -19.88 -4.13 -10.06
CA PHE A 61 -18.46 -3.79 -10.03
C PHE A 61 -18.11 -2.78 -8.93
N ARG A 62 -18.94 -1.75 -8.73
CA ARG A 62 -18.73 -0.77 -7.65
C ARG A 62 -18.83 -1.41 -6.28
N SER A 63 -19.85 -2.23 -6.05
CA SER A 63 -20.03 -2.92 -4.77
C SER A 63 -18.88 -3.87 -4.48
N THR A 64 -18.35 -4.57 -5.50
CA THR A 64 -17.18 -5.43 -5.33
C THR A 64 -15.94 -4.59 -5.03
N ALA A 65 -15.71 -3.48 -5.74
CA ALA A 65 -14.58 -2.60 -5.48
C ALA A 65 -14.56 -2.08 -4.03
N GLU A 66 -15.71 -1.74 -3.47
CA GLU A 66 -15.84 -1.35 -2.06
C GLU A 66 -15.44 -2.50 -1.11
N GLY A 67 -15.82 -3.74 -1.43
CA GLY A 67 -15.34 -4.93 -0.73
C GLY A 67 -13.82 -5.06 -0.75
N GLU A 68 -13.19 -4.87 -1.93
CA GLU A 68 -11.73 -4.95 -2.05
C GLU A 68 -11.01 -3.82 -1.29
N THR A 69 -11.64 -2.64 -1.14
CA THR A 69 -11.13 -1.59 -0.24
C THR A 69 -11.05 -2.13 1.20
N GLY A 70 -12.12 -2.78 1.67
CA GLY A 70 -12.17 -3.39 3.00
C GLY A 70 -11.09 -4.47 3.18
N HIS A 71 -10.92 -5.35 2.19
CA HIS A 71 -9.88 -6.38 2.22
C HIS A 71 -8.46 -5.77 2.26
N ALA A 72 -8.19 -4.79 1.41
CA ALA A 72 -6.89 -4.10 1.36
C ALA A 72 -6.57 -3.41 2.70
N HIS A 73 -7.53 -2.72 3.31
CA HIS A 73 -7.34 -2.09 4.63
C HIS A 73 -7.10 -3.12 5.73
N GLY A 74 -7.85 -4.24 5.73
CA GLY A 74 -7.61 -5.33 6.70
C GLY A 74 -6.21 -5.92 6.60
N HIS A 75 -5.63 -6.01 5.40
CA HIS A 75 -4.23 -6.40 5.23
C HIS A 75 -3.24 -5.37 5.80
N LEU A 76 -3.51 -4.07 5.61
CA LEU A 76 -2.68 -3.01 6.17
C LEU A 76 -2.66 -3.02 7.70
N GLU A 77 -3.80 -3.26 8.36
CA GLU A 77 -3.88 -3.35 9.83
C GLU A 77 -2.90 -4.40 10.39
N TYR A 78 -2.77 -5.56 9.76
CA TYR A 78 -1.78 -6.56 10.16
C TYR A 78 -0.34 -6.11 9.89
N LEU A 79 -0.11 -5.37 8.79
CA LEU A 79 1.20 -4.92 8.35
C LEU A 79 1.74 -3.72 9.13
N GLU A 80 0.94 -3.00 9.92
CA GLU A 80 1.39 -1.86 10.73
C GLU A 80 2.60 -2.19 11.62
N GLN A 81 2.62 -3.41 12.18
CA GLN A 81 3.74 -3.89 13.00
C GLN A 81 5.01 -4.24 12.18
N CYS A 82 4.89 -4.34 10.86
CA CYS A 82 5.97 -4.69 9.94
C CYS A 82 6.60 -3.46 9.29
N GLY A 83 5.76 -2.53 8.83
CA GLY A 83 6.10 -1.37 8.03
C GLY A 83 5.27 -1.30 6.75
N ASP A 84 5.18 -0.11 6.17
CA ASP A 84 4.40 0.21 4.99
C ASP A 84 4.83 -0.72 3.83
N PRO A 85 3.91 -1.44 3.17
CA PRO A 85 4.25 -2.33 2.08
C PRO A 85 4.95 -1.65 0.90
N ALA A 86 4.74 -0.35 0.68
CA ALA A 86 5.33 0.41 -0.42
C ALA A 86 6.73 0.96 -0.09
N THR A 87 6.94 1.46 1.13
CA THR A 87 8.18 2.17 1.50
C THR A 87 9.06 1.42 2.51
N GLY A 88 8.48 0.46 3.24
CA GLY A 88 9.11 -0.23 4.38
C GLY A 88 9.23 0.62 5.65
N LEU A 89 8.79 1.88 5.63
CA LEU A 89 8.81 2.77 6.79
C LEU A 89 7.69 2.45 7.78
N PRO A 90 7.81 2.83 9.06
CA PRO A 90 6.70 2.73 9.99
C PRO A 90 5.46 3.51 9.52
N PHE A 91 4.28 2.97 9.76
CA PHE A 91 2.98 3.60 9.48
C PHE A 91 1.96 3.16 10.55
N GLY A 92 0.72 3.65 10.45
CA GLY A 92 -0.37 3.50 11.42
C GLY A 92 -0.74 4.85 12.02
N GLU A 93 0.17 5.43 12.80
CA GLU A 93 0.00 6.77 13.38
C GLU A 93 0.11 7.89 12.34
N THR A 94 -0.68 8.96 12.49
CA THR A 94 -0.78 10.05 11.48
C THR A 94 0.60 10.64 11.12
N HIS A 95 1.44 10.90 12.13
CA HIS A 95 2.79 11.41 11.90
C HIS A 95 3.69 10.42 11.14
N ALA A 96 3.56 9.12 11.40
CA ALA A 96 4.29 8.07 10.68
C ALA A 96 3.78 7.92 9.23
N ASN A 97 2.46 7.96 9.04
CA ASN A 97 1.81 7.92 7.73
C ASN A 97 2.30 9.06 6.83
N LEU A 98 2.36 10.29 7.37
CA LEU A 98 2.87 11.45 6.63
C LEU A 98 4.33 11.26 6.22
N LYS A 99 5.18 10.73 7.11
CA LYS A 99 6.59 10.45 6.78
C LYS A 99 6.72 9.36 5.70
N SER A 100 5.92 8.30 5.79
CA SER A 100 5.90 7.26 4.77
C SER A 100 5.46 7.82 3.42
N ALA A 101 4.35 8.58 3.38
CA ALA A 101 3.84 9.21 2.17
C ALA A 101 4.88 10.15 1.54
N ILE A 102 5.52 11.02 2.32
CA ILE A 102 6.57 11.92 1.82
C ILE A 102 7.71 11.13 1.18
N ALA A 103 8.13 10.02 1.79
CA ALA A 103 9.21 9.19 1.25
C ALA A 103 8.80 8.51 -0.06
N GLY A 104 7.59 7.96 -0.14
CA GLY A 104 7.05 7.34 -1.35
C GLY A 104 6.97 8.36 -2.49
N GLU A 105 6.23 9.45 -2.28
CA GLU A 105 6.07 10.52 -3.27
C GLU A 105 7.42 11.09 -3.73
N THR A 106 8.38 11.23 -2.81
CA THR A 106 9.74 11.70 -3.14
C THR A 106 10.48 10.73 -4.04
N HIS A 107 10.42 9.43 -3.76
CA HIS A 107 11.00 8.42 -4.64
C HIS A 107 10.34 8.47 -6.03
N GLU A 108 9.02 8.64 -6.08
CA GLU A 108 8.27 8.68 -7.33
C GLU A 108 8.70 9.84 -8.24
N TYR A 109 8.78 11.07 -7.72
CA TYR A 109 9.15 12.23 -8.55
C TYR A 109 10.66 12.39 -8.80
N THR A 110 11.53 11.82 -7.96
CA THR A 110 12.99 11.98 -8.11
C THR A 110 13.65 10.86 -8.91
N ASP A 111 13.05 9.66 -8.92
CA ASP A 111 13.68 8.46 -9.47
C ASP A 111 12.71 7.67 -10.37
N MET A 112 11.60 7.17 -9.81
CA MET A 112 10.73 6.22 -10.52
C MET A 112 10.15 6.78 -11.82
N TYR A 113 9.39 7.88 -11.76
CA TYR A 113 8.76 8.44 -12.95
C TYR A 113 9.76 9.04 -13.94
N PRO A 114 10.83 9.74 -13.53
CA PRO A 114 11.90 10.15 -14.45
C PRO A 114 12.55 8.96 -15.18
N GLY A 115 12.80 7.85 -14.48
CA GLY A 115 13.34 6.62 -15.06
C GLY A 115 12.36 6.00 -16.07
N MET A 116 11.08 5.91 -15.72
CA MET A 116 10.02 5.40 -16.59
C MET A 116 9.82 6.26 -17.85
N ALA A 117 9.82 7.59 -17.71
CA ALA A 117 9.74 8.52 -18.83
C ALA A 117 10.90 8.34 -19.80
N LYS A 118 12.12 8.21 -19.27
CA LYS A 118 13.32 7.95 -20.09
C LYS A 118 13.21 6.63 -20.86
N ALA A 119 12.76 5.56 -20.20
CA ALA A 119 12.55 4.27 -20.86
C ALA A 119 11.50 4.38 -21.98
N ALA A 120 10.35 5.01 -21.70
CA ALA A 120 9.29 5.21 -22.68
C ALA A 120 9.78 6.01 -23.91
N ARG A 121 10.58 7.07 -23.73
CA ARG A 121 11.22 7.80 -24.85
C ARG A 121 12.13 6.91 -25.68
N GLN A 122 12.97 6.10 -25.02
CA GLN A 122 13.91 5.22 -25.70
C GLN A 122 13.21 4.15 -26.56
N GLU A 123 12.02 3.73 -26.14
CA GLU A 123 11.19 2.76 -26.84
C GLU A 123 10.26 3.40 -27.89
N GLY A 124 10.20 4.74 -27.97
CA GLY A 124 9.37 5.48 -28.93
C GLY A 124 7.93 5.75 -28.47
N PHE A 125 7.63 5.58 -27.18
CA PHE A 125 6.34 5.89 -26.57
C PHE A 125 6.30 7.32 -26.01
N ASP A 126 6.38 8.31 -26.90
CA ASP A 126 6.52 9.72 -26.53
C ASP A 126 5.37 10.24 -25.65
N GLU A 127 4.12 9.89 -25.98
CA GLU A 127 2.95 10.31 -25.20
C GLU A 127 2.94 9.71 -23.77
N VAL A 128 3.42 8.46 -23.63
CA VAL A 128 3.54 7.81 -22.32
C VAL A 128 4.68 8.44 -21.50
N ALA A 129 5.78 8.82 -22.16
CA ALA A 129 6.84 9.57 -21.51
C ALA A 129 6.36 10.93 -20.99
N ASP A 130 5.64 11.70 -21.81
CA ASP A 130 5.04 12.98 -21.41
C ASP A 130 4.08 12.81 -20.23
N TRP A 131 3.34 11.68 -20.22
CA TRP A 131 2.47 11.33 -19.11
C TRP A 131 3.26 11.06 -17.82
N PHE A 132 4.32 10.24 -17.87
CA PHE A 132 5.17 10.00 -16.69
C PHE A 132 5.85 11.28 -16.18
N GLU A 133 6.29 12.18 -17.06
CA GLU A 133 6.84 13.48 -16.65
C GLU A 133 5.79 14.38 -15.99
N THR A 134 4.53 14.26 -16.42
CA THR A 134 3.40 14.96 -15.79
C THR A 134 3.12 14.41 -14.40
N LEU A 135 3.15 13.07 -14.23
CA LEU A 135 3.00 12.43 -12.93
C LEU A 135 4.11 12.84 -11.96
N ALA A 136 5.38 12.86 -12.39
CA ALA A 136 6.48 13.34 -11.54
C ALA A 136 6.23 14.75 -10.99
N LYS A 137 5.64 15.67 -11.77
CA LYS A 137 5.29 17.01 -11.29
C LYS A 137 4.16 16.97 -10.26
N ALA A 138 3.19 16.08 -10.42
CA ALA A 138 2.09 15.88 -9.48
C ALA A 138 2.60 15.33 -8.14
N GLU A 139 3.43 14.28 -8.16
CA GLU A 139 3.93 13.66 -6.92
C GLU A 139 4.85 14.60 -6.14
N ARG A 140 5.60 15.47 -6.84
CA ARG A 140 6.32 16.57 -6.18
C ARG A 140 5.37 17.50 -5.42
N SER A 141 4.19 17.79 -5.97
CA SER A 141 3.16 18.59 -5.30
C SER A 141 2.59 17.85 -4.08
N HIS A 142 2.33 16.55 -4.19
CA HIS A 142 1.87 15.71 -3.07
C HIS A 142 2.89 15.67 -1.94
N ALA A 143 4.17 15.38 -2.23
CA ALA A 143 5.25 15.41 -1.25
C ALA A 143 5.30 16.75 -0.49
N ASN A 144 5.19 17.88 -1.20
CA ASN A 144 5.15 19.21 -0.58
C ASN A 144 3.93 19.42 0.31
N ARG A 145 2.74 18.93 -0.09
CA ARG A 145 1.50 19.03 0.70
C ARG A 145 1.58 18.18 1.97
N PHE A 146 2.09 16.96 1.89
CA PHE A 146 2.30 16.12 3.06
C PHE A 146 3.38 16.68 3.99
N GLN A 147 4.48 17.22 3.44
CA GLN A 147 5.49 17.87 4.25
C GLN A 147 4.93 19.09 5.00
N LYS A 148 4.08 19.89 4.35
CA LYS A 148 3.39 21.00 5.01
C LYS A 148 2.50 20.48 6.15
N ALA A 149 1.67 19.47 5.88
CA ALA A 149 0.79 18.87 6.89
C ALA A 149 1.58 18.30 8.09
N LEU A 150 2.74 17.69 7.84
CA LEU A 150 3.63 17.19 8.88
C LEU A 150 4.18 18.31 9.75
N ASN A 151 4.62 19.42 9.15
CA ASN A 151 5.12 20.58 9.89
C ASN A 151 4.03 21.25 10.74
N ASP A 152 2.79 21.25 10.26
CA ASP A 152 1.65 21.86 10.96
C ASP A 152 1.13 20.99 12.12
N LEU A 153 1.50 19.69 12.18
CA LEU A 153 1.01 18.74 13.18
C LEU A 153 1.62 18.95 14.59
N GLY A 154 2.79 19.60 14.66
CA GLY A 154 3.56 19.80 15.91
C GLY A 154 4.66 18.77 16.11
#